data_AF-A0A0G0FPH5-F1
#
_entry.id   AF-A0A0G0FPH5-F1
#
_cell.length_a   1.000
_cell.length_b   1.000
_cell.length_c   1.000
_cell.angle_alpha   90.00
_cell.angle_beta   90.00
_cell.angle_gamma   90.00
#
_symmetry.space_group_name_H-M   'P 1'
#
loop_
_entity.id
_entity.type
_entity.pdbx_description
1 polymer ?
#
loop_
_entity_poly.entity_id
_entity_poly.type
_entity_poly.pdbx_seq_one_letter_code
_entity_poly.pdbx_strand_id
1 'polypeptide(L)'
;MSKTVSLLVIFIISIVILIGLVRQIKDALEAGSRLDTATDEVNSLQAENRALKQKLENTKSFEFIEQIARNNLNLGRPNETVVIIQEDLINNLINAQKKVEEPKLPNWQGWLKLFFR
;
A
#
# COMPACT_ATOMS: atom_id res chain seq x y z
N MET A 1 56.73 -26.72 39.94
CA MET A 1 56.15 -25.78 38.96
C MET A 1 55.66 -24.56 39.73
N SER A 2 56.17 -23.36 39.45
CA SER A 2 55.85 -22.17 40.23
C SER A 2 54.36 -21.81 40.12
N LYS A 3 53.75 -21.36 41.22
CA LYS A 3 52.32 -20.99 41.29
C LYS A 3 51.91 -20.01 40.18
N THR A 4 52.86 -19.16 39.75
CA THR A 4 52.70 -18.20 38.66
C THR A 4 52.51 -18.85 37.30
N VAL A 5 53.21 -19.95 36.99
CA VAL A 5 53.03 -20.69 35.73
C VAL A 5 51.68 -21.38 35.67
N SER A 6 51.22 -21.96 36.79
CA SER A 6 49.88 -22.57 36.88
C SER A 6 48.78 -21.52 36.66
N LEU A 7 48.89 -20.35 37.29
CA LEU A 7 47.94 -19.25 37.10
C LEU A 7 47.91 -18.74 35.64
N LEU A 8 49.07 -18.66 34.98
CA LEU A 8 49.16 -18.26 33.58
C LEU A 8 48.45 -19.24 32.65
N VAL A 9 48.62 -20.55 32.88
CA VAL A 9 47.95 -21.58 32.09
C VAL A 9 46.43 -21.53 32.28
N ILE A 10 45.95 -21.36 33.52
CA ILE A 10 44.52 -21.22 33.82
C ILE A 10 43.94 -19.96 33.15
N PHE A 11 44.69 -18.86 33.15
CA PHE A 11 44.27 -17.62 32.50
C PHE A 11 44.13 -17.79 30.98
N ILE A 12 45.09 -18.46 30.34
CA ILE A 12 45.03 -18.75 28.90
C ILE A 12 43.84 -19.65 28.56
N ILE A 13 43.59 -20.70 29.36
CA ILE A 13 42.45 -21.59 29.18
C ILE A 13 41.13 -20.82 29.31
N SER A 14 41.03 -19.92 30.31
CA SER A 14 39.86 -19.07 30.51
C SER A 14 39.59 -18.17 29.29
N ILE A 15 40.63 -17.57 28.70
CA ILE A 15 40.52 -16.76 27.49
C ILE A 15 39.99 -17.59 26.30
N VAL A 16 40.52 -18.80 26.11
CA VAL A 16 40.07 -19.68 25.02
C VAL A 16 38.59 -20.04 25.16
N ILE A 17 38.14 -20.33 26.38
CA ILE A 17 36.73 -20.62 26.67
C ILE A 17 35.86 -19.39 26.38
N LEU A 18 36.29 -18.20 26.82
CA LEU A 18 35.56 -16.95 26.56
C LEU A 18 35.39 -16.68 25.06
N ILE A 19 36.45 -16.88 24.27
CA ILE A 19 36.38 -16.71 22.81
C ILE A 19 35.39 -17.70 22.18
N GLY A 20 35.40 -18.96 22.64
CA GLY A 20 34.46 -19.98 22.19
C GLY A 20 33.00 -19.60 22.48
N LEU A 21 32.72 -19.15 23.69
CA LEU A 21 31.38 -18.72 24.10
C LEU A 21 30.88 -17.51 23.31
N VAL A 22 31.73 -16.50 23.11
CA VAL A 22 31.38 -15.31 22.31
C VAL A 22 31.04 -15.70 20.87
N ARG A 23 31.81 -16.62 20.27
CA ARG A 23 31.54 -17.10 18.91
C ARG A 23 30.21 -17.85 18.84
N GLN A 24 29.96 -18.74 19.79
CA GLN A 24 28.72 -19.53 19.84
C GLN A 24 27.46 -18.67 20.03
N ILE A 25 27.55 -17.61 20.85
CA ILE A 25 26.45 -16.65 21.03
C ILE A 25 26.18 -15.89 19.73
N LYS A 26 27.23 -15.45 19.01
CA LYS A 26 27.06 -14.78 17.71
C LYS A 26 26.41 -15.68 16.68
N ASP A 27 26.88 -16.92 16.56
CA ASP A 27 26.32 -17.90 15.60
C ASP A 27 24.84 -18.20 15.92
N ALA A 28 24.47 -18.30 17.20
CA ALA A 28 23.09 -18.50 17.63
C ALA A 28 22.18 -17.28 17.32
N LEU A 29 22.68 -16.06 17.53
CA LEU A 29 21.97 -14.82 17.20
C LEU A 29 21.78 -14.67 15.68
N GLU A 30 22.82 -14.97 14.89
CA GLU A 30 22.71 -14.95 13.43
C GLU A 30 21.70 -15.98 12.93
N ALA A 31 21.70 -17.19 13.48
CA ALA A 31 20.74 -18.23 13.11
C ALA A 31 19.28 -17.78 13.39
N GLY A 32 19.03 -17.15 14.55
CA GLY A 32 17.73 -16.56 14.86
C GLY A 32 17.33 -15.46 13.88
N SER A 33 18.25 -14.50 13.61
CA SER A 33 17.97 -13.39 12.70
C SER A 33 17.67 -13.82 11.25
N ARG A 34 18.33 -14.89 10.78
CA ARG A 34 18.09 -15.47 9.45
C ARG A 34 16.70 -16.11 9.38
N LEU A 35 16.27 -16.77 10.46
CA LEU A 35 14.95 -17.38 10.54
C LEU A 35 13.84 -16.31 10.58
N ASP A 36 14.04 -15.24 11.35
CA ASP A 36 13.09 -14.12 11.43
C ASP A 36 12.97 -13.42 10.08
N THR A 37 14.10 -13.10 9.43
CA THR A 37 14.11 -12.45 8.11
C THR A 37 13.40 -13.30 7.05
N ALA A 38 13.69 -14.61 7.01
CA ALA A 38 13.03 -15.52 6.07
C ALA A 38 11.52 -15.65 6.36
N THR A 39 11.13 -15.63 7.62
CA THR A 39 9.71 -15.70 8.02
C THR A 39 8.97 -14.42 7.60
N ASP A 40 9.58 -13.26 7.82
CA ASP A 40 9.02 -11.96 7.40
C ASP A 40 8.91 -11.87 5.88
N GLU A 41 9.92 -12.35 5.14
CA GLU A 41 9.88 -12.40 3.68
C GLU A 41 8.72 -13.28 3.20
N VAL A 42 8.57 -14.49 3.73
CA VAL A 42 7.45 -15.39 3.40
C VAL A 42 6.10 -14.76 3.70
N ASN A 43 5.96 -14.11 4.86
CA ASN A 43 4.72 -13.43 5.24
C ASN A 43 4.39 -12.28 4.29
N SER A 44 5.38 -11.47 3.91
CA SER A 44 5.22 -10.36 2.98
C SER A 44 4.79 -10.83 1.59
N LEU A 45 5.46 -11.86 1.06
CA LEU A 45 5.14 -12.47 -0.23
C LEU A 45 3.75 -13.11 -0.22
N GLN A 46 3.34 -13.73 0.89
CA GLN A 46 2.02 -14.33 1.01
C GLN A 46 0.92 -13.25 1.05
N ALA A 47 1.16 -12.13 1.73
CA ALA A 47 0.24 -11.00 1.75
C ALA A 47 0.11 -10.37 0.35
N GLU A 48 1.23 -10.17 -0.34
CA GLU A 48 1.24 -9.66 -1.72
C GLU A 48 0.51 -10.61 -2.67
N ASN A 49 0.75 -11.92 -2.57
CA ASN A 49 0.07 -12.93 -3.38
C ASN A 49 -1.46 -12.89 -3.17
N ARG A 50 -1.93 -12.74 -1.92
CA ARG A 50 -3.36 -12.60 -1.61
C ARG A 50 -3.94 -11.32 -2.22
N ALA A 51 -3.25 -10.20 -2.09
CA ALA A 51 -3.69 -8.93 -2.67
C ALA A 51 -3.76 -8.98 -4.21
N LEU A 52 -2.76 -9.60 -4.85
CA LEU A 52 -2.74 -9.79 -6.30
C LEU A 52 -3.87 -10.71 -6.77
N LYS A 53 -4.15 -11.80 -6.04
CA LYS A 53 -5.29 -12.68 -6.34
C LYS A 53 -6.63 -11.95 -6.26
N GLN A 54 -6.83 -11.11 -5.23
CA GLN A 54 -8.04 -10.29 -5.13
C GLN A 54 -8.18 -9.32 -6.30
N LYS A 55 -7.09 -8.64 -6.68
CA LYS A 55 -7.09 -7.76 -7.85
C LYS A 55 -7.42 -8.53 -9.13
N LEU A 56 -6.87 -9.73 -9.29
CA LEU A 56 -7.09 -10.60 -10.44
C LEU A 56 -8.56 -11.04 -10.57
N GLU A 57 -9.19 -11.40 -9.46
CA GLU A 57 -10.62 -11.72 -9.45
C GLU A 57 -11.47 -10.50 -9.83
N ASN A 58 -11.13 -9.30 -9.32
CA ASN A 58 -11.82 -8.07 -9.71
C ASN A 58 -11.67 -7.75 -11.21
N THR A 59 -10.53 -8.11 -11.82
CA THR A 59 -10.27 -7.87 -13.25
C THR A 59 -11.16 -8.72 -14.16
N LYS A 60 -11.61 -9.88 -13.67
CA LYS A 60 -12.51 -10.78 -14.41
C LYS A 60 -13.97 -10.33 -14.39
N SER A 61 -14.32 -9.36 -13.53
CA SER A 61 -15.69 -8.86 -13.46
C SER A 61 -16.10 -8.17 -14.76
N PHE A 62 -17.38 -8.31 -15.11
CA PHE A 62 -17.93 -7.66 -16.30
C PHE A 62 -17.80 -6.13 -16.22
N GLU A 63 -17.99 -5.55 -15.04
CA GLU A 63 -17.86 -4.11 -14.79
C GLU A 63 -16.44 -3.60 -15.10
N PHE A 64 -15.41 -4.35 -14.68
CA PHE A 64 -14.03 -3.97 -14.98
C PHE A 64 -13.73 -4.03 -16.47
N ILE A 65 -14.18 -5.08 -17.16
CA ILE A 65 -14.00 -5.23 -18.61
C ILE A 65 -14.69 -4.08 -19.36
N GLU A 66 -15.92 -3.74 -18.96
CA GLU A 66 -16.67 -2.62 -19.53
C GLU A 66 -15.97 -1.28 -19.26
N GLN A 67 -15.46 -1.05 -18.04
CA GLN A 67 -14.72 0.15 -17.70
C GLN A 67 -13.46 0.31 -18.55
N ILE A 68 -12.69 -0.77 -18.75
CA ILE A 68 -11.50 -0.73 -19.61
C ILE A 68 -11.91 -0.49 -21.07
N ALA A 69 -12.96 -1.13 -21.56
CA ALA A 69 -13.46 -0.94 -22.92
C ALA A 69 -13.92 0.51 -23.17
N ARG A 70 -14.66 1.10 -22.23
CA ARG A 70 -15.11 2.50 -22.28
C ARG A 70 -13.94 3.49 -22.21
N ASN A 71 -13.05 3.30 -21.24
CA ASN A 71 -12.04 4.31 -20.90
C ASN A 71 -10.78 4.25 -21.77
N ASN A 72 -10.34 3.04 -22.16
CA ASN A 72 -9.08 2.86 -22.89
C ASN A 72 -9.27 2.58 -24.37
N LEU A 73 -10.40 1.96 -24.74
CA LEU A 73 -10.66 1.55 -26.13
C LEU A 73 -11.73 2.41 -26.80
N ASN A 74 -12.32 3.38 -26.07
CA ASN A 74 -13.46 4.19 -26.53
C ASN A 74 -14.60 3.34 -27.12
N LEU A 75 -14.79 2.13 -26.60
CA LEU A 75 -15.85 1.22 -27.02
C LEU A 75 -17.09 1.45 -26.17
N GLY A 76 -18.24 1.64 -26.82
CA GLY A 76 -19.56 1.67 -26.20
C GLY A 76 -20.36 0.40 -26.55
N ARG A 77 -21.49 0.20 -25.86
CA ARG A 77 -22.43 -0.86 -26.21
C ARG A 77 -23.11 -0.57 -27.55
N PRO A 78 -23.70 -1.59 -28.22
CA PRO A 78 -24.55 -1.35 -29.39
C PRO A 78 -25.65 -0.35 -29.03
N ASN A 79 -25.77 0.74 -29.79
CA ASN A 79 -26.65 1.90 -29.57
C ASN A 79 -26.18 2.95 -28.53
N GLU A 80 -24.93 2.91 -28.07
CA GLU A 80 -24.33 4.05 -27.37
C GLU A 80 -23.49 4.92 -28.32
N THR A 81 -23.61 6.23 -28.19
CA THR A 81 -22.78 7.20 -28.92
C THR A 81 -21.66 7.68 -28.00
N VAL A 82 -20.41 7.36 -28.34
CA VAL A 82 -19.23 7.87 -27.63
C VAL A 82 -18.95 9.29 -28.12
N VAL A 83 -19.01 10.27 -27.21
CA VAL A 83 -18.76 11.69 -27.51
C VAL A 83 -17.46 12.11 -26.83
N ILE A 84 -16.54 12.69 -27.61
CA ILE A 84 -15.30 13.28 -27.10
C ILE A 84 -15.50 14.79 -27.01
N ILE A 85 -15.47 15.33 -25.80
CA ILE A 85 -15.65 16.76 -25.55
C ILE A 85 -14.27 17.37 -25.28
N GLN A 86 -13.94 18.47 -25.96
CA GLN A 86 -12.69 19.18 -25.74
C GLN A 86 -12.73 19.92 -24.39
N GLU A 87 -11.63 19.89 -23.64
CA GLU A 87 -11.57 20.46 -22.28
C GLU A 87 -11.79 21.99 -22.26
N ASP A 88 -11.40 22.69 -23.31
CA ASP A 88 -11.63 24.12 -23.48
C ASP A 88 -13.12 24.45 -23.53
N LEU A 89 -13.92 23.63 -24.23
CA LEU A 89 -15.38 23.74 -24.25
C LEU A 89 -15.99 23.49 -22.87
N ILE A 90 -15.50 22.49 -22.13
CA ILE A 90 -15.96 22.19 -20.76
C ILE A 90 -15.66 23.38 -19.84
N ASN A 91 -14.42 23.87 -19.89
CA ASN A 91 -13.98 24.99 -19.08
C ASN A 91 -14.75 26.27 -19.45
N ASN A 92 -15.02 26.50 -20.73
CA ASN A 92 -15.83 27.65 -21.17
C ASN A 92 -17.29 27.52 -20.71
N LEU A 93 -17.89 26.32 -20.73
CA LEU A 93 -19.25 26.09 -20.22
C LEU A 93 -19.35 26.23 -18.69
N ILE A 94 -18.40 25.68 -17.94
CA ILE A 94 -18.33 25.79 -16.48
C ILE A 94 -18.07 27.24 -16.07
N ASN A 95 -17.19 27.95 -16.79
CA ASN A 95 -16.94 29.37 -16.52
C ASN A 95 -18.08 30.28 -17.02
N ALA A 96 -18.82 29.91 -18.07
CA ALA A 96 -20.04 30.60 -18.48
C ALA A 96 -21.17 30.44 -17.45
N GLN A 97 -21.13 29.36 -16.65
CA GLN A 97 -21.98 29.15 -15.48
C GLN A 97 -21.47 29.90 -14.22
N LYS A 98 -20.52 30.84 -14.35
CA LYS A 98 -20.08 31.64 -13.18
C LYS A 98 -21.23 32.46 -12.59
N LYS A 99 -21.54 32.05 -11.35
CA LYS A 99 -22.10 32.83 -10.24
C LYS A 99 -23.58 33.18 -10.36
N VAL A 100 -24.44 32.16 -10.30
CA VAL A 100 -25.65 32.35 -9.50
C VAL A 100 -25.13 32.55 -8.08
N GLU A 101 -25.17 33.79 -7.56
CA GLU A 101 -24.91 34.04 -6.15
C GLU A 101 -25.86 33.16 -5.36
N GLU A 102 -25.33 32.11 -4.72
CA GLU A 102 -26.11 31.32 -3.79
C GLU A 102 -26.64 32.31 -2.76
N PRO A 103 -27.97 32.47 -2.68
CA PRO A 103 -28.51 33.43 -1.75
C PRO A 103 -28.19 32.89 -0.35
N LYS A 104 -27.67 33.74 0.54
CA LYS A 104 -27.26 33.39 1.92
C LYS A 104 -28.47 33.03 2.81
N LEU A 105 -29.39 32.20 2.33
CA LEU A 105 -30.50 31.69 3.10
C LEU A 105 -30.13 30.32 3.67
N PRO A 106 -30.49 30.04 4.94
CA PRO A 106 -30.56 28.69 5.45
C PRO A 106 -31.39 27.77 4.54
N ASN A 107 -30.96 26.51 4.40
CA ASN A 107 -31.57 25.52 3.49
C ASN A 107 -33.11 25.48 3.58
N TRP A 108 -33.69 25.51 4.78
CA TRP A 108 -35.14 25.45 5.00
C TRP A 108 -35.92 26.63 4.39
N GLN A 109 -35.33 27.83 4.36
CA GLN A 109 -35.94 29.01 3.73
C GLN A 109 -35.92 28.89 2.20
N GLY A 110 -34.89 28.25 1.66
CA GLY A 110 -34.83 27.89 0.24
C GLY A 110 -35.98 26.97 -0.15
N TRP A 111 -36.23 25.92 0.64
CA TRP A 111 -37.36 25.01 0.45
C TRP A 111 -38.70 25.75 0.54
N LEU A 112 -38.96 26.52 1.58
CA LEU A 112 -40.23 27.27 1.69
C LEU A 112 -40.49 28.20 0.49
N LYS A 113 -39.47 28.90 0.00
CA LYS A 113 -39.59 29.79 -1.17
C LYS A 113 -39.93 29.04 -2.46
N LEU A 114 -39.44 27.81 -2.62
CA LEU A 114 -39.73 27.00 -3.80
C LEU A 114 -41.18 26.50 -3.83
N PHE A 115 -41.77 26.24 -2.67
CA PHE A 115 -43.09 25.61 -2.57
C PHE A 115 -44.24 26.59 -2.28
N PHE A 116 -43.96 27.80 -1.81
CA PHE A 116 -45.00 28.73 -1.31
C PHE A 116 -44.83 30.18 -1.82
N ARG A 117 -44.38 30.36 -3.06
CA ARG A 117 -44.35 31.68 -3.72
C ARG A 117 -45.72 32.12 -4.19
#